data_AF-A0A7Y0HMP9-F1
#
_entry.id   AF-A0A7Y0HMP9-F1
#
_cell.length_a   1.000
_cell.length_b   1.000
_cell.length_c   1.000
_cell.angle_alpha   90.00
_cell.angle_beta   90.00
_cell.angle_gamma   90.00
#
_symmetry.space_group_name_H-M   'P 1'
#
loop_
_entity.id
_entity.type
_entity.pdbx_description
1 polymer ?
#
loop_
_entity_poly.entity_id
_entity_poly.type
_entity_poly.pdbx_seq_one_letter_code
_entity_poly.pdbx_strand_id
1 'polypeptide(L)'
;MDKQEALKIIISCAKLYQQNLENTNLLIVSLKTRKVNFLEAKFLRGNYLHLAGVVTNNGISAQLFYQKCLNNKLSLKDFEFKGDGTTPLKLSVLPNLMNIHKSLNMIGDFNGSKPKLYADKLTGNIMACIGLTKSGAYYAPCTTLKEDIRPLINNQERVIAVFLKNMKEQVYTSLTYIAKGFNNIEVEKIPVDILNKIDIDNIKSSFKITFVKSNNEENETKEQIASDSETDKDN
;
A
#
# COMPACT_ATOMS: atom_id res chain seq x y z
N MET A 1 -4.61 -26.85 7.70
CA MET A 1 -5.83 -26.05 7.46
C MET A 1 -6.78 -26.91 6.67
N ASP A 2 -7.93 -27.21 7.25
CA ASP A 2 -9.00 -27.91 6.54
C ASP A 2 -9.83 -26.92 5.70
N LYS A 3 -10.68 -27.45 4.80
CA LYS A 3 -11.46 -26.63 3.86
C LYS A 3 -12.60 -25.85 4.54
N GLN A 4 -13.11 -26.33 5.68
CA GLN A 4 -14.14 -25.64 6.46
C GLN A 4 -13.56 -24.42 7.18
N GLU A 5 -12.38 -24.57 7.79
CA GLU A 5 -11.59 -23.48 8.36
C GLU A 5 -11.28 -22.42 7.28
N ALA A 6 -10.81 -22.86 6.11
CA ALA A 6 -10.55 -21.96 4.98
C ALA A 6 -11.80 -21.19 4.54
N LEU A 7 -12.96 -21.86 4.42
CA LEU A 7 -14.23 -21.22 4.06
C LEU A 7 -14.59 -20.11 5.06
N LYS A 8 -14.43 -20.36 6.37
CA LYS A 8 -14.69 -19.35 7.41
C LYS A 8 -13.78 -18.13 7.26
N ILE A 9 -12.47 -18.35 7.05
CA ILE A 9 -11.49 -17.28 6.84
C ILE A 9 -11.81 -16.48 5.57
N ILE A 10 -12.15 -17.17 4.47
CA ILE A 10 -12.49 -16.52 3.20
C ILE A 10 -13.74 -15.65 3.35
N ILE A 11 -14.78 -16.12 4.04
CA ILE A 11 -16.00 -15.32 4.25
C ILE A 11 -15.73 -14.13 5.18
N SER A 12 -15.00 -14.34 6.29
CA SER A 12 -14.71 -13.25 7.24
C SER A 12 -13.81 -12.18 6.62
N CYS A 13 -12.77 -12.59 5.89
CA CYS A 13 -11.87 -11.65 5.21
C CYS A 13 -12.55 -10.92 4.07
N ALA A 14 -13.59 -11.48 3.42
CA ALA A 14 -14.33 -10.77 2.38
C ALA A 14 -15.08 -9.56 2.95
N LYS A 15 -15.61 -9.68 4.17
CA LYS A 15 -16.26 -8.58 4.91
C LYS A 15 -15.25 -7.52 5.33
N LEU A 16 -14.08 -7.95 5.82
CA LEU A 16 -12.98 -7.01 6.12
C LEU A 16 -12.49 -6.29 4.85
N TYR A 17 -12.37 -7.00 3.73
CA TYR A 17 -12.03 -6.40 2.43
C TYR A 17 -13.06 -5.34 2.02
N GLN A 18 -14.36 -5.64 2.16
CA GLN A 18 -15.44 -4.71 1.86
C GLN A 18 -15.31 -3.41 2.64
N GLN A 19 -15.01 -3.53 3.94
CA GLN A 19 -14.93 -2.39 4.85
C GLN A 19 -13.68 -1.54 4.63
N ASN A 20 -12.55 -2.19 4.33
CA ASN A 20 -11.24 -1.55 4.44
C ASN A 20 -10.57 -1.23 3.10
N LEU A 21 -10.91 -1.95 2.03
CA LEU A 21 -10.14 -1.94 0.78
C LEU A 21 -11.03 -1.86 -0.46
N GLU A 22 -12.24 -2.40 -0.45
CA GLU A 22 -13.08 -2.44 -1.65
C GLU A 22 -13.39 -1.03 -2.20
N ASN A 23 -13.13 -0.85 -3.50
CA ASN A 23 -13.32 0.42 -4.22
C ASN A 23 -12.55 1.58 -3.59
N THR A 24 -11.33 1.29 -3.11
CA THR A 24 -10.41 2.32 -2.59
C THR A 24 -9.18 2.45 -3.49
N ASN A 25 -8.61 3.66 -3.46
CA ASN A 25 -7.23 3.87 -3.91
C ASN A 25 -6.35 4.05 -2.68
N LEU A 26 -5.19 3.39 -2.70
CA LEU A 26 -4.08 3.68 -1.80
C LEU A 26 -3.02 4.46 -2.56
N LEU A 27 -2.67 5.65 -2.07
CA LEU A 27 -1.47 6.36 -2.49
C LEU A 27 -0.37 6.05 -1.47
N ILE A 28 0.60 5.25 -1.91
CA ILE A 28 1.74 4.84 -1.11
C ILE A 28 2.87 5.80 -1.40
N VAL A 29 3.32 6.54 -0.38
CA VAL A 29 4.46 7.47 -0.48
C VAL A 29 5.68 6.82 0.17
N SER A 30 6.78 6.74 -0.55
CA SER A 30 8.00 6.05 -0.14
C SER A 30 9.25 6.89 -0.34
N LEU A 31 10.35 6.51 0.31
CA LEU A 31 11.66 7.13 0.16
C LEU A 31 12.66 6.16 -0.43
N LYS A 32 13.34 6.61 -1.50
CA LYS A 32 14.51 5.98 -2.10
C LYS A 32 15.68 6.95 -2.05
N THR A 33 16.69 6.68 -1.21
CA THR A 33 17.93 7.47 -1.13
C THR A 33 17.66 9.00 -1.05
N ARG A 34 16.73 9.40 -0.16
CA ARG A 34 16.21 10.78 0.05
C ARG A 34 15.28 11.36 -1.01
N LYS A 35 14.99 10.65 -2.11
CA LYS A 35 13.96 11.04 -3.07
C LYS A 35 12.62 10.45 -2.67
N VAL A 36 11.57 11.28 -2.71
CA VAL A 36 10.19 10.82 -2.51
C VAL A 36 9.70 10.17 -3.79
N ASN A 37 9.17 8.97 -3.65
CA ASN A 37 8.48 8.22 -4.68
C ASN A 37 7.03 7.99 -4.26
N PHE A 38 6.19 7.64 -5.24
CA PHE A 38 4.79 7.34 -4.99
C PHE A 38 4.28 6.24 -5.91
N LEU A 39 3.25 5.54 -5.44
CA LEU A 39 2.55 4.52 -6.20
C LEU A 39 1.07 4.52 -5.82
N GLU A 40 0.20 4.52 -6.83
CA GLU A 40 -1.24 4.34 -6.64
C GLU A 40 -1.66 2.89 -6.88
N ALA A 41 -2.27 2.27 -5.87
CA ALA A 41 -2.87 0.94 -5.94
C ALA A 41 -4.39 1.01 -5.79
N LYS A 42 -5.14 0.31 -6.66
CA LYS A 42 -6.61 0.23 -6.61
C LYS A 42 -7.05 -1.16 -6.21
N PHE A 43 -8.00 -1.21 -5.29
CA PHE A 43 -8.54 -2.45 -4.74
C PHE A 43 -9.98 -2.64 -5.21
N LEU A 44 -10.18 -3.52 -6.19
CA LEU A 44 -11.48 -3.81 -6.79
C LEU A 44 -12.04 -5.14 -6.26
N ARG A 45 -13.35 -5.35 -6.43
CA ARG A 45 -14.04 -6.60 -6.04
C ARG A 45 -13.36 -7.85 -6.61
N GLY A 46 -12.94 -7.80 -7.86
CA GLY A 46 -12.29 -8.92 -8.55
C GLY A 46 -10.94 -9.31 -7.96
N ASN A 47 -10.23 -8.40 -7.29
CA ASN A 47 -8.92 -8.73 -6.72
C ASN A 47 -9.01 -9.69 -5.53
N TYR A 48 -10.15 -9.78 -4.85
CA TYR A 48 -10.28 -10.57 -3.63
C TYR A 48 -9.98 -12.07 -3.86
N LEU A 49 -10.41 -12.64 -4.98
CA LEU A 49 -10.13 -14.04 -5.32
C LEU A 49 -8.61 -14.32 -5.38
N HIS A 50 -7.86 -13.40 -5.97
CA HIS A 50 -6.40 -13.50 -6.08
C HIS A 50 -5.72 -13.45 -4.72
N LEU A 51 -6.22 -12.61 -3.81
CA LEU A 51 -5.71 -12.48 -2.45
C LEU A 51 -6.02 -13.71 -1.60
N ALA A 52 -7.24 -14.26 -1.72
CA ALA A 52 -7.65 -15.49 -1.05
C ALA A 52 -6.86 -16.71 -1.54
N GLY A 53 -6.43 -16.71 -2.81
CA GLY A 53 -5.52 -17.71 -3.33
C GLY A 53 -6.15 -19.09 -3.52
N VAL A 54 -7.43 -19.14 -3.86
CA VAL A 54 -8.17 -20.36 -4.21
C VAL A 54 -8.46 -20.40 -5.72
N VAL A 55 -8.83 -21.56 -6.23
CA VAL A 55 -9.37 -21.73 -7.59
C VAL A 55 -10.88 -21.87 -7.47
N THR A 56 -11.64 -21.23 -8.36
CA THR A 56 -13.10 -21.38 -8.39
C THR A 56 -13.52 -22.55 -9.26
N ASN A 57 -14.60 -23.22 -8.86
CA ASN A 57 -15.21 -24.30 -9.65
C ASN A 57 -16.40 -23.76 -10.47
N ASN A 58 -16.88 -24.58 -11.41
CA ASN A 58 -18.15 -24.37 -12.12
C ASN A 58 -18.30 -23.00 -12.81
N GLY A 59 -17.19 -22.43 -13.32
CA GLY A 59 -17.22 -21.14 -14.02
C GLY A 59 -17.54 -19.94 -13.13
N ILE A 60 -17.43 -20.06 -11.80
CA ILE A 60 -17.63 -18.93 -10.90
C ILE A 60 -16.55 -17.86 -11.15
N SER A 61 -16.98 -16.68 -11.60
CA SER A 61 -16.10 -15.53 -11.79
C SER A 61 -15.58 -14.97 -10.46
N ALA A 62 -14.49 -14.20 -10.49
CA ALA A 62 -13.96 -13.55 -9.30
C ALA A 62 -14.97 -12.62 -8.60
N GLN A 63 -15.79 -11.91 -9.39
CA GLN A 63 -16.84 -11.04 -8.86
C GLN A 63 -17.97 -11.85 -8.20
N LEU A 64 -18.41 -12.95 -8.83
CA LEU A 64 -19.45 -13.82 -8.28
C LEU A 64 -18.95 -14.54 -7.02
N PHE A 65 -17.69 -14.99 -7.01
CA PHE A 65 -17.03 -15.56 -5.83
C PHE A 65 -17.08 -14.58 -4.66
N TYR A 66 -16.66 -13.33 -4.89
CA TYR A 66 -16.67 -12.30 -3.86
C TYR A 66 -18.09 -11.99 -3.38
N GLN A 67 -19.06 -11.87 -4.29
CA GLN A 67 -20.47 -11.67 -3.95
C GLN A 67 -21.05 -12.82 -3.11
N LYS A 68 -20.72 -14.07 -3.45
CA LYS A 68 -21.10 -15.25 -2.65
C LYS A 68 -20.51 -15.18 -1.25
N CYS A 69 -19.27 -14.72 -1.08
CA CYS A 69 -18.66 -14.54 0.24
C CYS A 69 -19.47 -13.55 1.09
N LEU A 70 -19.76 -12.36 0.54
CA LEU A 70 -20.49 -11.30 1.26
C LEU A 70 -21.89 -11.74 1.66
N ASN A 71 -22.56 -12.51 0.82
CA ASN A 71 -23.91 -13.01 1.07
C ASN A 71 -23.93 -14.27 1.95
N ASN A 72 -22.79 -14.77 2.42
CA ASN A 72 -22.64 -16.07 3.11
C ASN A 72 -23.22 -17.24 2.30
N LYS A 73 -23.10 -17.19 0.96
CA LYS A 73 -23.56 -18.21 -0.01
C LYS A 73 -22.42 -18.95 -0.71
N LEU A 74 -21.18 -18.75 -0.27
CA LEU A 74 -20.04 -19.55 -0.71
C LEU A 74 -20.06 -20.90 0.01
N SER A 75 -19.89 -21.99 -0.74
CA SER A 75 -19.87 -23.36 -0.24
C SER A 75 -18.55 -24.05 -0.57
N LEU A 76 -18.30 -25.20 0.06
CA LEU A 76 -17.09 -25.99 -0.21
C LEU A 76 -16.98 -26.50 -1.65
N LYS A 77 -18.09 -26.58 -2.39
CA LYS A 77 -18.10 -27.02 -3.80
C LYS A 77 -17.70 -25.89 -4.76
N ASP A 78 -17.74 -24.65 -4.31
CA ASP A 78 -17.52 -23.47 -5.16
C ASP A 78 -16.02 -23.17 -5.41
N PHE A 79 -15.12 -23.77 -4.64
CA PHE A 79 -13.68 -23.52 -4.75
C PHE A 79 -12.82 -24.71 -4.35
N GLU A 80 -11.57 -24.72 -4.80
CA GLU A 80 -10.53 -25.65 -4.39
C GLU A 80 -9.26 -24.92 -3.94
N PHE A 81 -8.44 -25.62 -3.16
CA PHE A 81 -7.07 -25.17 -2.89
C PHE A 81 -6.24 -25.30 -4.16
N LYS A 82 -5.27 -24.40 -4.32
CA LYS A 82 -4.28 -24.51 -5.39
C LYS A 82 -3.41 -25.74 -5.15
N GLY A 83 -3.12 -26.49 -6.21
CA GLY A 83 -2.25 -27.67 -6.15
C GLY A 83 -0.79 -27.38 -5.80
N ASP A 84 -0.39 -26.10 -5.77
CA ASP A 84 0.95 -25.67 -5.36
C ASP A 84 1.12 -25.54 -3.83
N GLY A 85 0.08 -25.83 -3.05
CA GLY A 85 0.11 -25.77 -1.59
C GLY A 85 0.17 -24.36 -0.99
N THR A 86 0.02 -23.30 -1.80
CA THR A 86 0.15 -21.91 -1.31
C THR A 86 -1.11 -21.39 -0.63
N THR A 87 -2.27 -22.00 -0.86
CA THR A 87 -3.56 -21.51 -0.30
C THR A 87 -3.54 -21.39 1.23
N PRO A 88 -3.13 -22.40 2.02
CA PRO A 88 -3.09 -22.26 3.47
C PRO A 88 -2.16 -21.14 3.96
N LEU A 89 -1.02 -20.94 3.28
CA LEU A 89 -0.07 -19.87 3.61
C LEU A 89 -0.72 -18.50 3.44
N LYS A 90 -1.37 -18.28 2.29
CA LYS A 90 -2.11 -17.05 1.97
C LYS A 90 -3.22 -16.79 2.98
N LEU A 91 -4.06 -17.79 3.25
CA LEU A 91 -5.17 -17.66 4.19
C LEU A 91 -4.71 -17.36 5.62
N SER A 92 -3.53 -17.84 6.03
CA SER A 92 -3.00 -17.56 7.38
C SER A 92 -2.58 -16.10 7.59
N VAL A 93 -2.30 -15.35 6.52
CA VAL A 93 -1.94 -13.91 6.61
C VAL A 93 -3.03 -12.98 6.09
N LEU A 94 -4.01 -13.51 5.37
CA LEU A 94 -5.08 -12.75 4.74
C LEU A 94 -5.82 -11.82 5.74
N PRO A 95 -6.18 -12.24 6.97
CA PRO A 95 -6.86 -11.36 7.93
C PRO A 95 -6.09 -10.08 8.21
N ASN A 96 -4.76 -10.18 8.38
CA ASN A 96 -3.90 -9.03 8.64
C ASN A 96 -3.79 -8.13 7.40
N LEU A 97 -3.71 -8.75 6.21
CA LEU A 97 -3.60 -8.03 4.94
C LEU A 97 -4.88 -7.27 4.55
N MET A 98 -6.04 -7.59 5.14
CA MET A 98 -7.25 -6.76 4.95
C MET A 98 -7.12 -5.36 5.58
N ASN A 99 -6.10 -5.14 6.40
CA ASN A 99 -5.74 -3.85 7.00
C ASN A 99 -4.37 -3.35 6.52
N ILE A 100 -3.90 -3.80 5.34
CA ILE A 100 -2.55 -3.51 4.84
C ILE A 100 -2.24 -2.00 4.75
N HIS A 101 -3.25 -1.17 4.46
CA HIS A 101 -3.15 0.28 4.39
C HIS A 101 -2.74 0.95 5.72
N LYS A 102 -2.77 0.21 6.83
CA LYS A 102 -2.34 0.66 8.17
C LYS A 102 -0.96 0.12 8.59
N SER A 103 -0.40 -0.84 7.85
CA SER A 103 0.75 -1.63 8.33
C SER A 103 1.85 -1.89 7.29
N LEU A 104 1.63 -1.55 6.02
CA LEU A 104 2.67 -1.64 4.99
C LEU A 104 3.77 -0.62 5.26
N ASN A 105 5.02 -1.07 5.26
CA ASN A 105 6.18 -0.24 5.61
C ASN A 105 7.34 -0.32 4.60
N MET A 106 7.27 -1.26 3.65
CA MET A 106 8.26 -1.48 2.60
C MET A 106 7.55 -1.68 1.26
N ILE A 107 8.16 -1.15 0.21
CA ILE A 107 7.79 -1.40 -1.19
C ILE A 107 9.05 -1.58 -2.03
N GLY A 108 8.99 -2.39 -3.08
CA GLY A 108 10.11 -2.58 -3.99
C GLY A 108 9.71 -3.32 -5.27
N ASP A 109 10.64 -3.39 -6.21
CA ASP A 109 10.47 -4.11 -7.47
C ASP A 109 10.58 -5.60 -7.21
N PHE A 110 9.65 -6.42 -7.68
CA PHE A 110 9.77 -7.86 -7.52
C PHE A 110 11.01 -8.37 -8.26
N ASN A 111 11.85 -9.17 -7.60
CA ASN A 111 13.14 -9.60 -8.14
C ASN A 111 13.09 -10.86 -9.02
N GLY A 112 11.89 -11.42 -9.27
CA GLY A 112 11.74 -12.62 -10.08
C GLY A 112 12.15 -13.93 -9.39
N SER A 113 12.46 -13.91 -8.09
CA SER A 113 12.91 -15.09 -7.32
C SER A 113 11.92 -16.27 -7.28
N LYS A 114 10.66 -16.07 -7.68
CA LYS A 114 9.61 -17.10 -7.69
C LYS A 114 9.08 -17.31 -9.11
N PRO A 115 9.39 -18.46 -9.77
CA PRO A 115 9.03 -18.71 -11.17
C PRO A 115 7.53 -18.66 -11.51
N LYS A 116 6.65 -18.85 -10.52
CA LYS A 116 5.17 -18.85 -10.71
C LYS A 116 4.49 -17.58 -10.19
N LEU A 117 5.26 -16.59 -9.76
CA LEU A 117 4.76 -15.33 -9.23
C LEU A 117 4.94 -14.24 -10.28
N TYR A 118 3.83 -13.65 -10.72
CA TYR A 118 3.82 -12.52 -11.63
C TYR A 118 3.34 -11.27 -10.87
N ALA A 119 4.29 -10.40 -10.54
CA ALA A 119 4.05 -9.11 -9.89
C ALA A 119 5.14 -8.13 -10.36
N ASP A 120 4.80 -6.86 -10.47
CA ASP A 120 5.76 -5.79 -10.79
C ASP A 120 6.38 -5.24 -9.50
N LYS A 121 5.55 -5.03 -8.48
CA LYS A 121 5.95 -4.50 -7.17
C LYS A 121 5.48 -5.43 -6.07
N LEU A 122 6.24 -5.53 -5.00
CA LEU A 122 5.73 -6.06 -3.72
C LEU A 122 5.64 -4.91 -2.71
N THR A 123 4.61 -4.92 -1.88
CA THR A 123 4.47 -4.01 -0.74
C THR A 123 4.00 -4.76 0.50
N GLY A 124 4.53 -4.43 1.67
CA GLY A 124 4.23 -5.14 2.90
C GLY A 124 5.25 -4.91 4.00
N ASN A 125 5.52 -5.96 4.76
CA ASN A 125 6.47 -5.97 5.86
C ASN A 125 7.21 -7.34 5.94
N ILE A 126 7.89 -7.61 7.05
CA ILE A 126 8.64 -8.85 7.27
C ILE A 126 7.76 -10.09 7.52
N MET A 127 6.46 -9.90 7.82
CA MET A 127 5.53 -11.01 8.09
C MET A 127 4.76 -11.44 6.85
N ALA A 128 4.33 -10.46 6.04
CA ALA A 128 3.54 -10.70 4.85
C ALA A 128 3.62 -9.53 3.87
N CYS A 129 3.38 -9.82 2.60
CA CYS A 129 3.28 -8.80 1.55
C CYS A 129 2.18 -9.10 0.53
N ILE A 130 1.81 -8.06 -0.21
CA ILE A 130 0.91 -8.10 -1.36
C ILE A 130 1.75 -7.84 -2.62
N GLY A 131 1.52 -8.65 -3.64
CA GLY A 131 2.02 -8.39 -4.98
C GLY A 131 1.08 -7.50 -5.75
N LEU A 132 1.65 -6.56 -6.48
CA LEU A 132 0.97 -5.56 -7.28
C LEU A 132 1.41 -5.68 -8.74
N THR A 133 0.45 -5.66 -9.65
CA THR A 133 0.67 -5.61 -11.10
C THR A 133 0.13 -4.32 -11.67
N LYS A 134 0.85 -3.73 -12.62
CA LYS A 134 0.47 -2.52 -13.34
C LYS A 134 -0.70 -2.81 -14.28
N SER A 135 -1.76 -2.03 -14.12
CA SER A 135 -2.99 -2.05 -14.92
C SER A 135 -3.22 -0.65 -15.48
N GLY A 136 -2.60 -0.35 -16.62
CA GLY A 136 -2.61 0.98 -17.22
C GLY A 136 -1.94 2.03 -16.31
N ALA A 137 -2.74 2.95 -15.78
CA ALA A 137 -2.28 4.08 -14.95
C ALA A 137 -2.17 3.77 -13.45
N TYR A 138 -2.56 2.59 -12.99
CA TYR A 138 -2.57 2.22 -11.57
C TYR A 138 -2.04 0.80 -11.35
N TYR A 139 -1.81 0.43 -10.10
CA TYR A 139 -1.45 -0.93 -9.71
C TYR A 139 -2.64 -1.67 -9.10
N ALA A 140 -2.75 -2.96 -9.34
CA ALA A 140 -3.81 -3.81 -8.79
C ALA A 140 -3.21 -4.98 -8.00
N PRO A 141 -3.82 -5.35 -6.85
CA PRO A 141 -3.39 -6.52 -6.09
C PRO A 141 -3.60 -7.80 -6.91
N CYS A 142 -2.53 -8.59 -7.03
CA CYS A 142 -2.53 -9.85 -7.78
C CYS A 142 -2.23 -11.09 -6.93
N THR A 143 -1.69 -10.92 -5.72
CA THR A 143 -1.38 -12.04 -4.81
C THR A 143 -1.07 -11.57 -3.38
N THR A 144 -1.11 -12.51 -2.43
CA THR A 144 -0.58 -12.38 -1.06
C THR A 144 0.54 -13.39 -0.84
N LEU A 145 1.50 -13.08 0.04
CA LEU A 145 2.61 -13.96 0.41
C LEU A 145 2.84 -13.87 1.93
N LYS A 146 3.06 -15.03 2.58
CA LYS A 146 3.48 -15.14 3.98
C LYS A 146 5.00 -15.26 4.04
N GLU A 147 5.69 -14.19 3.68
CA GLU A 147 7.14 -14.17 3.58
C GLU A 147 7.67 -12.79 3.92
N ASP A 148 8.93 -12.75 4.33
CA ASP A 148 9.69 -11.52 4.41
C ASP A 148 9.86 -10.93 3.01
N ILE A 149 9.46 -9.66 2.85
CA ILE A 149 9.53 -8.98 1.57
C ILE A 149 10.97 -8.69 1.12
N ARG A 150 11.92 -8.50 2.05
CA ARG A 150 13.29 -8.04 1.77
C ARG A 150 14.04 -8.93 0.76
N PRO A 151 14.06 -10.27 0.89
CA PRO A 151 14.71 -11.14 -0.11
C PRO A 151 13.95 -11.25 -1.44
N LEU A 152 12.72 -10.72 -1.52
CA LEU A 152 11.86 -10.83 -2.71
C LEU A 152 11.90 -9.57 -3.59
N ILE A 153 12.54 -8.50 -3.13
CA ILE A 153 12.53 -7.20 -3.81
C ILE A 153 13.93 -6.67 -4.14
N ASN A 154 14.00 -5.97 -5.26
CA ASN A 154 15.07 -5.04 -5.60
C ASN A 154 14.61 -3.62 -5.32
N ASN A 155 15.55 -2.66 -5.25
CA ASN A 155 15.24 -1.24 -5.06
C ASN A 155 14.31 -0.98 -3.87
N GLN A 156 14.56 -1.62 -2.71
CA GLN A 156 13.71 -1.44 -1.54
C GLN A 156 13.57 0.04 -1.16
N GLU A 157 12.33 0.47 -0.97
CA GLU A 157 11.97 1.81 -0.52
C GLU A 157 11.22 1.73 0.80
N ARG A 158 11.51 2.66 1.70
CA ARG A 158 10.79 2.79 2.97
C ARG A 158 9.49 3.52 2.72
N VAL A 159 8.35 2.92 3.04
CA VAL A 159 7.07 3.63 3.00
C VAL A 159 7.02 4.61 4.17
N ILE A 160 6.72 5.87 3.87
CA ILE A 160 6.64 6.95 4.86
C ILE A 160 5.21 7.35 5.19
N ALA A 161 4.29 7.26 4.23
CA ALA A 161 2.89 7.59 4.41
C ALA A 161 2.00 6.76 3.47
N VAL A 162 0.78 6.47 3.91
CA VAL A 162 -0.25 5.86 3.05
C VAL A 162 -1.51 6.68 3.17
N PHE A 163 -1.95 7.22 2.03
CA PHE A 163 -3.20 7.92 1.92
C PHE A 163 -4.25 7.01 1.28
N LEU A 164 -5.49 7.15 1.73
CA LEU A 164 -6.63 6.36 1.29
C LEU A 164 -7.76 7.29 0.84
N LYS A 165 -8.42 6.91 -0.25
CA LYS A 165 -9.70 7.49 -0.68
C LYS A 165 -10.62 6.43 -1.26
N ASN A 166 -11.91 6.72 -1.28
CA ASN A 166 -12.83 5.99 -2.13
C ASN A 166 -12.59 6.34 -3.59
N MET A 167 -12.78 5.39 -4.51
CA MET A 167 -12.61 5.59 -5.94
C MET A 167 -13.53 6.67 -6.53
N LYS A 168 -14.67 6.95 -5.88
CA LYS A 168 -15.60 8.01 -6.29
C LYS A 168 -15.13 9.41 -5.89
N GLU A 169 -14.20 9.50 -4.94
CA GLU A 169 -13.64 10.77 -4.48
C GLU A 169 -12.51 11.23 -5.41
N GLN A 170 -12.40 12.54 -5.62
CA GLN A 170 -11.35 13.11 -6.46
C GLN A 170 -10.01 13.17 -5.72
N VAL A 171 -10.05 13.51 -4.43
CA VAL A 171 -8.87 13.75 -3.59
C VAL A 171 -8.76 12.75 -2.44
N TYR A 172 -7.54 12.57 -1.95
CA TYR A 172 -7.19 11.79 -0.77
C TYR A 172 -7.45 12.57 0.49
N THR A 173 -8.33 12.04 1.35
CA THR A 173 -8.79 12.71 2.57
C THR A 173 -8.46 11.91 3.83
N SER A 174 -7.88 10.71 3.72
CA SER A 174 -7.56 9.86 4.87
C SER A 174 -6.09 9.46 4.88
N LEU A 175 -5.41 9.67 6.00
CA LEU A 175 -4.04 9.23 6.23
C LEU A 175 -4.04 8.04 7.19
N THR A 176 -3.69 6.87 6.67
CA THR A 176 -3.92 5.60 7.36
C THR A 176 -2.65 4.96 7.92
N TYR A 177 -1.49 5.42 7.47
CA TYR A 177 -0.19 5.03 7.97
C TYR A 177 0.78 6.18 7.90
N ILE A 178 1.62 6.31 8.94
CA ILE A 178 2.80 7.15 8.91
C ILE A 178 3.98 6.44 9.57
N ALA A 179 5.16 6.55 8.96
CA ALA A 179 6.35 5.90 9.48
C ALA A 179 6.84 6.58 10.76
N LYS A 180 7.35 5.78 11.70
CA LYS A 180 7.94 6.32 12.94
C LYS A 180 9.06 7.31 12.62
N GLY A 181 8.99 8.50 13.21
CA GLY A 181 9.93 9.60 13.00
C GLY A 181 9.56 10.54 11.84
N PHE A 182 8.47 10.28 11.12
CA PHE A 182 7.95 11.15 10.06
C PHE A 182 6.70 11.89 10.52
N ASN A 183 6.79 12.75 11.53
CA ASN A 183 5.62 13.55 11.95
C ASN A 183 5.40 14.79 11.08
N ASN A 184 6.43 15.17 10.32
CA ASN A 184 6.43 16.30 9.41
C ASN A 184 6.54 15.78 7.99
N ILE A 185 5.54 16.08 7.16
CA ILE A 185 5.58 15.80 5.72
C ILE A 185 5.98 17.09 5.03
N GLU A 186 7.20 17.13 4.52
CA GLU A 186 7.71 18.25 3.73
C GLU A 186 7.01 18.24 2.37
N VAL A 187 6.02 19.12 2.20
CA VAL A 187 5.18 19.13 0.99
C VAL A 187 6.00 19.42 -0.26
N GLU A 188 7.05 20.23 -0.17
CA GLU A 188 7.91 20.56 -1.31
C GLU A 188 8.68 19.38 -1.90
N LYS A 189 8.88 18.32 -1.11
CA LYS A 189 9.51 17.09 -1.60
C LYS A 189 8.52 16.19 -2.35
N ILE A 190 7.22 16.48 -2.27
CA ILE A 190 6.18 15.74 -2.98
C ILE A 190 5.89 16.45 -4.31
N PRO A 191 5.90 15.72 -5.44
CA PRO A 191 5.53 16.29 -6.73
C PRO A 191 4.15 16.95 -6.73
N VAL A 192 4.03 18.09 -7.40
CA VAL A 192 2.81 18.94 -7.41
C VAL A 192 1.58 18.18 -7.89
N ASP A 193 1.74 17.28 -8.87
CA ASP A 193 0.66 16.44 -9.38
C ASP A 193 0.10 15.46 -8.33
N ILE A 194 0.92 15.09 -7.34
CA ILE A 194 0.52 14.24 -6.22
C ILE A 194 -0.04 15.07 -5.07
N LEU A 195 0.55 16.23 -4.77
CA LEU A 195 -0.02 17.16 -3.80
C LEU A 195 -1.44 17.58 -4.17
N ASN A 196 -1.70 17.86 -5.45
CA ASN A 196 -3.03 18.23 -5.95
C ASN A 196 -4.08 17.10 -5.80
N LYS A 197 -3.62 15.86 -5.58
CA LYS A 197 -4.51 14.75 -5.28
C LYS A 197 -4.82 14.64 -3.80
N ILE A 198 -4.12 15.31 -2.89
CA ILE A 198 -4.30 15.19 -1.43
C ILE A 198 -5.00 16.45 -0.92
N ASP A 199 -6.10 16.29 -0.19
CA ASP A 199 -6.73 17.37 0.56
C ASP A 199 -6.01 17.51 1.90
N ILE A 200 -4.96 18.33 1.90
CA ILE A 200 -4.09 18.54 3.06
C ILE A 200 -4.85 19.23 4.20
N ASP A 201 -5.76 20.14 3.85
CA ASP A 201 -6.50 20.96 4.82
C ASP A 201 -7.55 20.15 5.58
N ASN A 202 -8.16 19.15 4.93
CA ASN A 202 -9.24 18.34 5.52
C ASN A 202 -8.83 16.89 5.81
N ILE A 203 -7.53 16.63 6.03
CA ILE A 203 -7.08 15.26 6.19
C ILE A 203 -7.52 14.62 7.51
N LYS A 204 -8.17 13.47 7.40
CA LYS A 204 -8.57 12.63 8.53
C LYS A 204 -7.40 11.74 8.91
N SER A 205 -6.88 11.92 10.11
CA SER A 205 -5.73 11.18 10.63
C SER A 205 -5.91 10.92 12.12
N SER A 206 -5.58 9.70 12.58
CA SER A 206 -5.41 9.39 14.00
C SER A 206 -4.03 9.80 14.55
N PHE A 207 -3.15 10.31 13.69
CA PHE A 207 -1.78 10.69 14.01
C PHE A 207 -1.65 12.22 14.09
N LYS A 208 -0.81 12.70 15.02
CA LYS A 208 -0.41 14.12 15.06
C LYS A 208 0.58 14.38 13.93
N ILE A 209 0.16 15.14 12.92
CA ILE A 209 0.93 15.38 11.70
C ILE A 209 0.90 16.86 11.36
N THR A 210 2.04 17.37 10.89
CA THR A 210 2.16 18.72 10.35
C THR A 210 2.67 18.64 8.91
N PHE A 211 1.99 19.33 8.00
CA PHE A 211 2.45 19.53 6.63
C PHE A 211 3.30 20.79 6.62
N VAL A 212 4.59 20.63 6.37
CA VAL A 212 5.57 21.71 6.48
C VAL A 212 5.93 22.17 5.08
N LYS A 213 5.71 23.46 4.79
CA LYS A 213 6.35 24.16 3.69
C LYS A 213 7.74 24.57 4.19
N SER A 214 8.79 24.34 3.41
CA SER A 214 10.13 24.73 3.81
C SER A 214 10.19 26.25 3.79
N ASN A 215 10.50 26.86 4.93
CA ASN A 215 10.90 28.26 4.94
C ASN A 215 12.34 28.32 4.40
N ASN A 216 12.49 28.44 3.08
CA ASN A 216 13.77 28.78 2.46
C ASN A 216 14.08 30.27 2.66
N GLU A 217 14.08 30.77 3.90
CA GLU A 217 14.49 32.14 4.23
C GLU A 217 15.59 32.23 5.31
N GLU A 218 15.99 31.14 5.97
CA GLU A 218 16.97 31.23 7.07
C GLU A 218 18.43 30.91 6.70
N ASN A 219 18.75 30.61 5.44
CA ASN A 219 20.14 30.33 5.03
C ASN A 219 20.79 31.38 4.12
N GLU A 220 20.06 32.36 3.58
CA GLU A 220 20.70 33.47 2.82
C GLU A 220 21.17 34.61 3.74
N THR A 221 20.62 34.74 4.96
CA THR A 221 21.04 35.81 5.89
C THR A 221 22.35 35.51 6.62
N LYS A 222 22.89 34.28 6.58
CA LYS A 222 24.18 33.95 7.23
C LYS A 222 25.39 34.09 6.31
N GLU A 223 25.23 34.00 4.99
CA GLU A 223 26.32 34.30 4.04
C GLU A 223 26.45 35.81 3.74
N GLN A 224 25.38 36.59 3.91
CA GLN A 224 25.45 38.05 3.77
C GLN A 224 26.10 38.74 4.99
N ILE A 225 25.95 38.19 6.20
CA ILE A 225 26.54 38.78 7.43
C ILE A 225 28.04 38.41 7.57
N ALA A 226 28.50 37.36 6.89
CA ALA A 226 29.91 36.95 6.90
C ALA A 226 30.77 37.69 5.85
N SER A 227 30.17 38.35 4.86
CA SER A 227 30.89 39.11 3.82
C SER A 227 31.09 40.60 4.15
N ASP A 228 30.33 41.14 5.10
CA ASP A 228 30.43 42.56 5.52
C ASP A 228 31.35 42.77 6.75
N SER A 229 32.05 41.74 7.24
CA SER A 229 32.95 41.87 8.42
C SER A 229 34.46 41.78 8.12
N GLU A 230 34.88 41.77 6.85
CA GLU A 230 36.31 41.72 6.46
C GLU A 230 36.88 43.02 5.84
N THR A 231 36.16 44.15 5.80
CA THR A 231 36.68 45.40 5.18
C THR A 231 37.16 46.52 6.12
N ASP A 232 37.21 46.33 7.44
CA ASP A 232 37.72 47.37 8.36
C ASP A 232 38.89 46.89 9.22
N LYS A 233 40.00 46.52 8.58
CA LYS A 233 41.35 46.55 9.19
C LYS A 233 42.39 46.77 8.10
N ASP A 234 42.51 48.02 7.64
CA ASP A 234 43.77 48.64 7.22
C ASP A 234 43.52 50.12 6.93
N ASN A 235 43.72 50.95 7.96
CA ASN A 235 44.12 52.35 7.90
C ASN A 235 44.69 52.78 9.25
#